data_AF-A0A1C4XNK0-F1
#
_entry.id   AF-A0A1C4XNK0-F1
#
_cell.length_a   1.000
_cell.length_b   1.000
_cell.length_c   1.000
_cell.angle_alpha   90.00
_cell.angle_beta   90.00
_cell.angle_gamma   90.00
#
_symmetry.space_group_name_H-M   'P 1'
#
loop_
_entity.id
_entity.type
_entity.pdbx_description
1 polymer ?
#
loop_
_entity_poly.entity_id
_entity_poly.type
_entity_poly.pdbx_seq_one_letter_code
_entity_poly.pdbx_strand_id
1 'polypeptide(L)'
;MPDVVETLLRLARSDDYSERAHAGAELSLFAGSETVDQALVELLLDDDNTSVVQGTAEALLKRGDSAALRPFAAAWHLVESQVDNTHLTEIADYLYGAISYGLWIDSTDPRRTGLRRVLATLLDDQDQTVRKGADGLLGQLGSTS
;
A
#
# COMPACT_ATOMS: atom_id res chain seq x y z
N MET A 1 29.78 3.66 -2.64
CA MET A 1 28.57 3.16 -3.33
C MET A 1 27.40 3.86 -2.64
N PRO A 2 26.47 4.50 -3.37
CA PRO A 2 25.28 5.02 -2.72
C PRO A 2 24.53 3.88 -2.04
N ASP A 3 23.90 4.19 -0.91
CA ASP A 3 23.00 3.25 -0.24
C ASP A 3 21.89 2.86 -1.22
N VAL A 4 21.54 1.58 -1.27
CA VAL A 4 20.47 1.08 -2.15
C VAL A 4 19.16 1.79 -1.81
N VAL A 5 18.87 1.99 -0.52
CA VAL A 5 17.66 2.69 -0.08
C VAL A 5 17.67 4.15 -0.53
N GLU A 6 18.79 4.85 -0.37
CA GLU A 6 18.93 6.25 -0.83
C GLU A 6 18.74 6.38 -2.35
N THR A 7 19.26 5.41 -3.11
CA THR A 7 19.08 5.36 -4.57
C THR A 7 17.61 5.18 -4.93
N LEU A 8 16.92 4.26 -4.28
CA LEU A 8 15.51 4.00 -4.53
C LEU A 8 14.63 5.18 -4.11
N LEU A 9 14.92 5.84 -2.99
CA LEU A 9 14.22 7.06 -2.55
C LEU A 9 14.36 8.20 -3.56
N ARG A 10 15.50 8.30 -4.25
CA ARG A 10 15.67 9.25 -5.34
C ARG A 10 14.85 8.88 -6.57
N LEU A 11 14.81 7.59 -6.94
CA LEU A 11 13.98 7.11 -8.06
C LEU A 11 12.48 7.28 -7.81
N ALA A 12 12.04 7.15 -6.56
CA ALA A 12 10.64 7.39 -6.15
C ALA A 12 10.17 8.83 -6.45
N ARG A 13 11.10 9.77 -6.65
CA ARG A 13 10.83 11.19 -6.96
C ARG A 13 11.15 11.56 -8.41
N SER A 14 11.39 10.56 -9.26
CA SER A 14 11.70 10.80 -10.67
C SER A 14 10.46 11.28 -11.43
N ASP A 15 10.66 12.09 -12.46
CA ASP A 15 9.61 12.45 -13.41
C ASP A 15 9.18 11.24 -14.28
N ASP A 16 10.02 10.20 -14.38
CA ASP A 16 9.73 8.96 -15.11
C ASP A 16 8.91 7.99 -14.25
N TYR A 17 7.67 7.75 -14.66
CA TYR A 17 6.76 6.81 -13.97
C TYR A 17 7.34 5.39 -13.87
N SER A 18 8.16 4.96 -14.84
CA SER A 18 8.77 3.63 -14.80
C SER A 18 9.82 3.53 -13.71
N GLU A 19 10.57 4.61 -13.45
CA GLU A 19 11.53 4.67 -12.35
C GLU A 19 10.80 4.69 -11.00
N ARG A 20 9.70 5.44 -10.89
CA ARG A 20 8.87 5.46 -9.68
C ARG A 20 8.22 4.10 -9.39
N ALA A 21 7.67 3.44 -10.40
CA ALA A 21 7.08 2.11 -10.26
C ALA A 21 8.14 1.08 -9.83
N HIS A 22 9.35 1.14 -10.41
CA HIS A 22 10.47 0.31 -9.98
C HIS A 22 10.86 0.60 -8.53
N ALA A 23 10.94 1.88 -8.14
CA ALA A 23 11.24 2.28 -6.77
C ALA A 23 10.19 1.75 -5.79
N GLY A 24 8.90 1.85 -6.09
CA GLY A 24 7.83 1.35 -5.23
C GLY A 24 7.88 -0.16 -5.02
N ALA A 25 8.13 -0.92 -6.09
CA ALA A 25 8.29 -2.36 -6.01
C ALA A 25 9.48 -2.76 -5.12
N GLU A 26 10.65 -2.12 -5.29
CA GLU A 26 11.87 -2.46 -4.53
C GLU A 26 11.85 -1.91 -3.09
N LEU A 27 11.36 -0.68 -2.87
CA LEU A 27 11.22 -0.09 -1.53
C LEU A 27 10.28 -0.90 -0.64
N SER A 28 9.33 -1.65 -1.23
CA SER A 28 8.45 -2.55 -0.48
C SER A 28 9.24 -3.57 0.37
N LEU A 29 10.45 -3.95 -0.05
CA LEU A 29 11.34 -4.85 0.70
C LEU A 29 12.00 -4.19 1.92
N PHE A 30 11.99 -2.86 1.96
CA PHE A 30 12.61 -2.03 3.01
C PHE A 30 11.59 -1.30 3.90
N ALA A 31 10.29 -1.53 3.70
CA ALA A 31 9.23 -1.01 4.57
C ALA A 31 9.50 -1.33 6.05
N GLY A 32 9.12 -0.41 6.93
CA GLY A 32 9.33 -0.45 8.38
C GLY A 32 10.20 0.67 8.94
N SER A 33 10.65 1.61 8.10
CA SER A 33 11.32 2.83 8.53
C SER A 33 10.50 4.05 8.13
N GLU A 34 10.48 5.10 8.95
CA GLU A 34 9.66 6.29 8.71
C GLU A 34 9.87 6.89 7.31
N THR A 35 11.12 7.03 6.87
CA THR A 35 11.45 7.59 5.56
C THR A 35 10.98 6.72 4.40
N VAL A 36 11.13 5.38 4.50
CA VAL A 36 10.68 4.46 3.45
C VAL A 36 9.16 4.36 3.44
N ASP A 37 8.53 4.28 4.61
CA ASP A 37 7.08 4.20 4.74
C ASP A 37 6.40 5.46 4.17
N GLN A 38 6.97 6.63 4.42
CA GLN A 38 6.48 7.88 3.83
C GLN A 38 6.59 7.86 2.30
N ALA A 39 7.73 7.45 1.74
CA ALA A 39 7.90 7.36 0.29
C ALA A 39 6.95 6.32 -0.34
N LEU A 40 6.70 5.19 0.34
CA LEU A 40 5.72 4.20 -0.11
C LEU A 40 4.29 4.74 -0.08
N VAL A 41 3.92 5.53 0.92
CA VAL A 41 2.61 6.21 0.95
C VAL A 41 2.48 7.19 -0.20
N GLU A 42 3.52 7.99 -0.49
CA GLU A 42 3.53 8.92 -1.63
C GLU A 42 3.34 8.16 -2.96
N LEU A 43 4.03 7.03 -3.16
CA LEU A 43 3.89 6.20 -4.37
C LEU A 43 2.53 5.48 -4.47
N LEU A 44 1.92 5.10 -3.34
CA LEU A 44 0.56 4.56 -3.29
C LEU A 44 -0.51 5.61 -3.58
N LEU A 45 -0.13 6.89 -3.54
CA LEU A 45 -0.98 8.04 -3.83
C LEU A 45 -0.50 8.79 -5.09
N ASP A 46 0.35 8.16 -5.92
CA ASP A 46 0.90 8.75 -7.14
C ASP A 46 -0.25 9.17 -8.07
N ASP A 47 -0.33 10.47 -8.33
CA ASP A 47 -1.41 11.09 -9.09
C ASP A 47 -1.14 11.22 -10.58
N ASP A 48 0.11 11.01 -10.97
CA ASP A 48 0.54 11.07 -12.35
C ASP A 48 0.35 9.73 -13.08
N ASN A 49 0.48 8.59 -12.37
CA ASN A 49 0.44 7.28 -13.03
C ASN A 49 -0.02 6.12 -12.14
N THR A 50 -1.12 5.50 -12.56
CA THR A 50 -1.76 4.38 -11.83
C THR A 50 -0.95 3.08 -11.84
N SER A 51 0.01 2.93 -12.77
CA SER A 51 0.94 1.77 -12.75
C SER A 51 1.91 1.83 -11.57
N VAL A 52 2.23 3.04 -11.08
CA VAL A 52 3.06 3.25 -9.88
C VAL A 52 2.28 2.78 -8.65
N VAL A 53 1.03 3.21 -8.53
CA VAL A 53 0.11 2.79 -7.47
C VAL A 53 -0.04 1.28 -7.45
N GLN A 54 -0.40 0.67 -8.60
CA GLN A 54 -0.63 -0.77 -8.70
C GLN A 54 0.64 -1.58 -8.37
N GLY A 55 1.79 -1.23 -8.96
CA GLY A 55 3.04 -1.96 -8.72
C GLY A 55 3.50 -1.90 -7.25
N THR A 56 3.35 -0.74 -6.62
CA THR A 56 3.67 -0.54 -5.20
C THR A 56 2.73 -1.34 -4.31
N ALA A 57 1.42 -1.25 -4.55
CA ALA A 57 0.39 -1.96 -3.81
C ALA A 57 0.57 -3.48 -3.88
N GLU A 58 0.75 -4.03 -5.08
CA GLU A 58 0.96 -5.46 -5.28
C GLU A 58 2.21 -5.97 -4.57
N ALA A 59 3.31 -5.21 -4.61
CA ALA A 59 4.56 -5.59 -3.94
C ALA A 59 4.41 -5.64 -2.41
N LEU A 60 3.75 -4.64 -1.81
CA LEU A 60 3.49 -4.60 -0.36
C LEU A 60 2.54 -5.72 0.08
N LEU A 61 1.46 -5.94 -0.66
CA LEU A 61 0.51 -7.01 -0.37
C LEU A 61 1.13 -8.40 -0.52
N LYS A 62 2.02 -8.58 -1.50
CA LYS A 62 2.78 -9.82 -1.69
C LYS A 62 3.75 -10.07 -0.54
N ARG A 63 4.38 -9.03 0.01
CA ARG A 63 5.23 -9.15 1.22
C ARG A 63 4.40 -9.48 2.46
N GLY A 64 3.29 -8.76 2.67
CA GLY A 64 2.21 -9.15 3.58
C GLY A 64 2.52 -9.16 5.08
N ASP A 65 3.69 -8.67 5.51
CA ASP A 65 4.03 -8.51 6.94
C ASP A 65 3.58 -7.14 7.48
N SER A 66 3.64 -6.95 8.81
CA SER A 66 3.16 -5.71 9.44
C SER A 66 3.88 -4.46 8.96
N ALA A 67 5.16 -4.58 8.59
CA ALA A 67 5.95 -3.46 8.09
C ALA A 67 5.48 -3.03 6.69
N ALA A 68 5.17 -4.00 5.81
CA ALA A 68 4.63 -3.72 4.48
C ALA A 68 3.18 -3.24 4.50
N LEU A 69 2.34 -3.79 5.39
CA LEU A 69 0.93 -3.41 5.46
C LEU A 69 0.69 -2.07 6.16
N ARG A 70 1.67 -1.55 6.92
CA ARG A 70 1.62 -0.23 7.57
C ARG A 70 1.41 0.93 6.59
N PRO A 71 2.30 1.17 5.60
CA PRO A 71 2.11 2.24 4.62
C PRO A 71 0.88 2.00 3.74
N PHE A 72 0.57 0.73 3.42
CA PHE A 72 -0.63 0.39 2.67
C PHE A 72 -1.92 0.78 3.41
N ALA A 73 -2.03 0.47 4.71
CA ALA A 73 -3.14 0.90 5.55
C ALA A 73 -3.21 2.42 5.66
N ALA A 74 -2.08 3.11 5.80
CA ALA A 74 -2.07 4.57 5.83
C ALA A 74 -2.64 5.17 4.53
N ALA A 75 -2.17 4.72 3.36
CA ALA A 75 -2.69 5.17 2.07
C ALA A 75 -4.20 4.85 1.90
N TRP A 76 -4.63 3.66 2.32
CA TRP A 76 -6.05 3.29 2.34
C TRP A 76 -6.91 4.28 3.11
N HIS A 77 -6.50 4.67 4.32
CA HIS A 77 -7.26 5.65 5.08
C HIS A 77 -7.30 7.02 4.38
N LEU A 78 -6.19 7.43 3.77
CA LEU A 78 -6.09 8.73 3.10
C LEU A 78 -7.03 8.82 1.90
N VAL A 79 -7.16 7.76 1.10
CA VAL A 79 -8.13 7.73 -0.01
C VAL A 79 -9.57 7.70 0.48
N GLU A 80 -9.88 6.85 1.48
CA GLU A 80 -11.23 6.70 2.02
C GLU A 80 -11.72 7.96 2.76
N SER A 81 -10.82 8.73 3.36
CA SER A 81 -11.16 9.94 4.10
C SER A 81 -11.45 11.15 3.20
N GLN A 82 -11.14 11.06 1.90
CA GLN A 82 -11.19 12.19 0.96
C GLN A 82 -12.08 11.88 -0.24
N VAL A 83 -13.29 11.39 0.01
CA VAL A 83 -14.27 10.96 -1.00
C VAL A 83 -14.67 12.04 -2.02
N ASP A 84 -14.48 13.32 -1.70
CA ASP A 84 -14.77 14.44 -2.60
C ASP A 84 -13.62 14.77 -3.56
N ASN A 85 -12.45 14.14 -3.38
CA ASN A 85 -11.30 14.30 -4.26
C ASN A 85 -11.36 13.26 -5.38
N THR A 86 -11.81 13.69 -6.57
CA THR A 86 -11.96 12.84 -7.76
C THR A 86 -10.71 12.02 -8.06
N HIS A 87 -9.53 12.60 -7.84
CA HIS A 87 -8.27 11.93 -8.10
C HIS A 87 -8.00 10.78 -7.12
N LEU A 88 -8.29 10.98 -5.83
CA LEU A 88 -8.15 9.92 -4.83
C LEU A 88 -9.20 8.82 -5.01
N THR A 89 -10.36 9.13 -5.59
CA THR A 89 -11.35 8.11 -5.99
C THR A 89 -10.78 7.17 -7.04
N GLU A 90 -10.08 7.68 -8.05
CA GLU A 90 -9.43 6.81 -9.06
C GLU A 90 -8.33 5.95 -8.42
N ILE A 91 -7.48 6.53 -7.56
CA ILE A 91 -6.46 5.76 -6.82
C ILE A 91 -7.12 4.67 -5.96
N ALA A 92 -8.24 4.98 -5.29
CA ALA A 92 -8.96 4.02 -4.48
C ALA A 92 -9.33 2.77 -5.30
N ASP A 93 -9.83 2.93 -6.54
CA ASP A 93 -10.14 1.81 -7.43
C ASP A 93 -8.93 0.89 -7.68
N TYR A 94 -7.73 1.44 -7.84
CA TYR A 94 -6.51 0.64 -7.99
C TYR A 94 -6.09 -0.06 -6.70
N LEU A 95 -6.25 0.57 -5.53
CA LEU A 95 -5.99 -0.08 -4.23
C LEU A 95 -7.00 -1.21 -3.98
N TYR A 96 -8.28 -0.99 -4.29
CA TYR A 96 -9.32 -2.02 -4.27
C TYR A 96 -8.99 -3.16 -5.23
N GLY A 97 -8.51 -2.82 -6.43
CA GLY A 97 -8.08 -3.77 -7.45
C GLY A 97 -6.88 -4.61 -7.02
N ALA A 98 -5.89 -4.01 -6.36
CA ALA A 98 -4.72 -4.74 -5.86
C ALA A 98 -5.10 -5.80 -4.80
N ILE A 99 -6.09 -5.49 -3.94
CA ILE A 99 -6.63 -6.44 -2.96
C ILE A 99 -7.47 -7.53 -3.63
N SER A 100 -8.29 -7.16 -4.62
CA SER A 100 -9.31 -8.04 -5.21
C SER A 100 -8.77 -8.92 -6.34
N TYR A 101 -7.93 -8.36 -7.21
CA TYR A 101 -7.40 -8.99 -8.42
C TYR A 101 -5.90 -9.29 -8.33
N GLY A 102 -5.12 -8.42 -7.68
CA GLY A 102 -3.64 -8.52 -7.62
C GLY A 102 -3.10 -9.80 -6.98
N LEU A 103 -3.94 -10.56 -6.26
CA LEU A 103 -3.49 -11.76 -5.55
C LEU A 103 -4.16 -13.07 -5.99
N TRP A 104 -5.21 -13.05 -6.83
CA TRP A 104 -6.11 -14.20 -7.05
C TRP A 104 -6.49 -14.89 -5.73
N ILE A 105 -6.73 -14.09 -4.70
CA ILE A 105 -7.16 -14.56 -3.38
C ILE A 105 -8.68 -14.63 -3.44
N ASP A 106 -9.20 -15.81 -3.76
CA ASP A 106 -10.59 -16.10 -3.43
C ASP A 106 -10.77 -16.13 -1.90
N SER A 107 -12.00 -16.26 -1.42
CA SER A 107 -12.29 -16.29 0.02
C SER A 107 -11.61 -17.43 0.77
N THR A 108 -11.06 -18.42 0.07
CA THR A 108 -10.44 -19.63 0.63
C THR A 108 -8.91 -19.60 0.59
N ASP A 109 -8.28 -18.63 -0.10
CA ASP A 109 -6.83 -18.55 -0.18
C ASP A 109 -6.21 -18.21 1.20
N PRO A 110 -5.29 -19.03 1.73
CA PRO A 110 -4.64 -18.83 3.03
C PRO A 110 -3.95 -17.46 3.19
N ARG A 111 -3.54 -16.82 2.09
CA ARG A 111 -2.95 -15.49 2.08
C ARG A 111 -3.96 -14.43 2.54
N ARG A 112 -5.27 -14.59 2.28
CA ARG A 112 -6.33 -13.71 2.81
C ARG A 112 -6.34 -13.73 4.33
N THR A 113 -6.34 -14.94 4.90
CA THR A 113 -6.34 -15.14 6.35
C THR A 113 -5.06 -14.60 6.98
N GLY A 114 -3.92 -14.78 6.30
CA GLY A 114 -2.65 -14.17 6.67
C GLY A 114 -2.72 -12.65 6.75
N LEU A 115 -3.15 -11.99 5.68
CA LEU A 115 -3.31 -10.53 5.62
C LEU A 115 -4.26 -10.02 6.69
N ARG A 116 -5.44 -10.66 6.88
CA ARG A 116 -6.37 -10.29 7.96
C ARG A 116 -5.74 -10.38 9.34
N ARG A 117 -4.95 -11.42 9.61
CA ARG A 117 -4.26 -11.57 10.90
C ARG A 117 -3.25 -10.45 11.11
N VAL A 118 -2.47 -10.10 10.08
CA VAL A 118 -1.49 -9.03 10.16
C VAL A 118 -2.17 -7.66 10.32
N LEU A 119 -3.20 -7.36 9.53
CA LEU A 119 -3.99 -6.13 9.67
C LEU A 119 -4.62 -5.99 11.06
N ALA A 120 -5.08 -7.09 11.67
CA ALA A 120 -5.57 -7.06 13.05
C ALA A 120 -4.50 -6.61 14.06
N THR A 121 -3.23 -6.91 13.83
CA THR A 121 -2.14 -6.39 14.68
C THR A 121 -1.94 -4.88 14.54
N LEU A 122 -2.29 -4.31 13.39
CA LEU A 122 -2.16 -2.88 13.12
C LEU A 122 -3.30 -2.04 13.75
N LEU A 123 -4.32 -2.67 14.34
CA LEU A 123 -5.35 -1.97 15.11
C LEU A 123 -4.80 -1.33 16.39
N ASP A 124 -3.68 -1.83 16.91
CA ASP A 124 -2.98 -1.29 18.09
C ASP A 124 -1.77 -0.40 17.72
N ASP A 125 -1.62 -0.08 16.44
CA ASP A 125 -0.51 0.71 15.93
C ASP A 125 -0.48 2.12 16.57
N GLN A 126 0.69 2.74 16.75
CA GLN A 126 0.77 4.09 17.34
C GLN A 126 0.20 5.19 16.44
N ASP A 127 0.25 5.01 15.12
CA ASP A 127 -0.27 5.94 14.13
C ASP A 127 -1.78 5.73 13.92
N GLN A 128 -2.56 6.78 14.15
CA GLN A 128 -4.02 6.73 13.99
C GLN A 128 -4.44 6.47 12.54
N THR A 129 -3.69 6.98 11.56
CA THR A 129 -3.97 6.78 10.12
C THR A 129 -3.83 5.31 9.78
N VAL A 130 -2.77 4.66 10.27
CA VAL A 130 -2.56 3.22 10.11
C VAL A 130 -3.70 2.42 10.76
N ARG A 131 -4.06 2.74 12.01
CA ARG A 131 -5.16 2.04 12.71
C ARG A 131 -6.48 2.09 11.94
N LYS A 132 -6.87 3.29 11.49
CA LYS A 132 -8.12 3.49 10.73
C LYS A 132 -8.08 2.80 9.38
N GLY A 133 -6.93 2.83 8.71
CA GLY A 133 -6.71 2.11 7.47
C GLY A 133 -6.85 0.60 7.63
N ALA A 134 -6.24 0.04 8.68
CA ALA A 134 -6.32 -1.37 8.99
C ALA A 134 -7.77 -1.82 9.29
N ASP A 135 -8.53 -1.01 10.02
CA ASP A 135 -9.95 -1.25 10.28
C ASP A 135 -10.78 -1.27 8.98
N GLY A 136 -10.60 -0.26 8.12
CA GLY A 136 -11.26 -0.21 6.81
C GLY A 136 -10.93 -1.41 5.92
N LEU A 137 -9.66 -1.80 5.86
CA LEU A 137 -9.19 -2.97 5.12
C LEU A 137 -9.78 -4.29 5.66
N LEU A 138 -9.89 -4.43 6.98
CA LEU A 138 -10.51 -5.60 7.61
C LEU A 138 -12.00 -5.70 7.27
N GLY A 139 -12.69 -4.56 7.22
CA GLY A 139 -14.06 -4.44 6.72
C GLY A 139 -14.16 -4.92 5.28
N GLN A 140 -13.33 -4.40 4.38
CA GLN A 140 -13.32 -4.80 2.97
C GLN A 140 -13.02 -6.29 2.77
N LEU A 141 -12.07 -6.83 3.54
CA LEU A 141 -11.74 -8.27 3.48
C LEU A 141 -12.82 -9.17 4.10
N GLY A 142 -13.76 -8.61 4.88
CA GLY A 142 -14.86 -9.33 5.53
C GLY A 142 -16.18 -9.28 4.74
N SER A 143 -16.40 -8.25 3.93
CA SER A 143 -17.67 -7.98 3.24
C SER A 143 -17.96 -8.86 2.00
N THR A 144 -17.11 -9.84 1.68
CA THR A 144 -17.39 -10.82 0.61
C THR A 144 -18.20 -11.99 1.17
N SER A 145 -19.53 -11.82 1.23
CA SER A 145 -20.54 -12.89 1.41
C SER A 145 -21.59 -12.79 0.32
#